data_AF-A0A1Y2IG04-F1
#
_entry.id   AF-A0A1Y2IG04-F1
#
_cell.length_a   1.000
_cell.length_b   1.000
_cell.length_c   1.000
_cell.angle_alpha   90.00
_cell.angle_beta   90.00
_cell.angle_gamma   90.00
#
_symmetry.space_group_name_H-M   'P 1'
#
loop_
_entity.id
_entity.type
_entity.pdbx_description
1 polymer ?
#
loop_
_entity_poly.entity_id
_entity_poly.type
_entity_poly.pdbx_seq_one_letter_code
_entity_poly.pdbx_strand_id
1 'polypeptide(L)'
;MVRQSQAPVVSDPAYYSAAMSYHEWKRETTLSSVLFNPHLPYSKPRGALASFFWRRRVWLEVTFALSMLEPWEKILIMLVLYATSILLTIGAFLYLPHHLYFLQSRAAYYLFGISPSASSSFAPSSEGLVADSFQDRLKNAASWGLNASIANVNSLGSSIMAWGTSSSEL
;
A
#
# COMPACT_ATOMS: atom_id res chain seq x y z
N MET A 1 -24.78 -5.84 -42.32
CA MET A 1 -24.66 -4.41 -42.68
C MET A 1 -23.90 -3.71 -41.56
N VAL A 2 -22.57 -3.61 -41.68
CA VAL A 2 -21.70 -3.03 -40.64
C VAL A 2 -21.65 -1.53 -40.87
N ARG A 3 -22.22 -0.77 -39.94
CA ARG A 3 -22.16 0.70 -39.93
C ARG A 3 -20.74 1.07 -39.51
N GLN A 4 -19.87 1.39 -40.47
CA GLN A 4 -18.56 1.95 -40.18
C GLN A 4 -18.76 3.21 -39.33
N SER A 5 -18.22 3.20 -38.11
CA SER A 5 -18.17 4.35 -37.22
C SER A 5 -17.23 5.38 -37.83
N GLN A 6 -17.76 6.17 -38.76
CA GLN A 6 -17.06 7.26 -39.41
C GLN A 6 -16.62 8.25 -38.33
N ALA A 7 -15.31 8.42 -38.16
CA ALA A 7 -14.78 9.45 -37.28
C ALA A 7 -15.35 10.81 -37.70
N PRO A 8 -15.66 11.72 -36.75
CA PRO A 8 -16.17 13.03 -37.09
C PRO A 8 -15.18 13.71 -38.04
N VAL A 9 -15.64 14.03 -39.25
CA VAL A 9 -14.87 14.80 -40.23
C VAL A 9 -14.76 16.21 -39.67
N VAL A 10 -13.63 16.51 -39.03
CA VAL A 10 -13.36 17.86 -38.56
C VAL A 10 -12.95 18.70 -39.77
N SER A 11 -13.78 19.67 -40.12
CA SER A 11 -13.64 20.54 -41.29
C SER A 11 -12.65 21.68 -41.10
N ASP A 12 -12.20 21.93 -39.87
CA ASP A 12 -11.28 23.00 -39.56
C ASP A 12 -9.82 22.57 -39.85
N PRO A 13 -9.11 23.21 -40.80
CA PRO A 13 -7.71 22.90 -41.08
C PRO A 13 -6.80 23.17 -39.86
N ALA A 14 -7.21 24.04 -38.94
CA ALA A 14 -6.48 24.30 -37.70
C ALA A 14 -6.59 23.13 -36.70
N TYR A 15 -7.54 22.21 -36.86
CA TYR A 15 -7.74 21.09 -35.95
C TYR A 15 -6.53 20.15 -35.91
N TYR A 16 -6.01 19.78 -37.09
CA TYR A 16 -4.80 18.98 -37.19
C TYR A 16 -3.60 19.73 -36.61
N SER A 17 -3.52 21.05 -36.84
CA SER A 17 -2.47 21.91 -36.25
C SER A 17 -2.55 21.99 -34.73
N ALA A 18 -3.74 22.01 -34.14
CA ALA A 18 -3.94 22.11 -32.69
C ALA A 18 -3.61 20.78 -31.99
N ALA A 19 -4.09 19.66 -32.54
CA ALA A 19 -3.77 18.32 -32.05
C ALA A 19 -2.28 17.97 -32.19
N MET A 20 -1.61 18.52 -33.22
CA MET A 20 -0.17 18.36 -33.45
C MET A 20 0.65 19.53 -32.89
N SER A 21 0.00 20.50 -32.23
CA SER A 21 0.68 21.68 -31.74
C SER A 21 1.65 21.30 -30.62
N TYR A 22 2.76 22.03 -30.55
CA TYR A 22 3.79 21.84 -29.52
C TYR A 22 3.23 21.87 -28.09
N HIS A 23 2.18 22.67 -27.87
CA HIS A 23 1.50 22.78 -26.58
C HIS A 23 0.74 21.51 -26.20
N GLU A 24 0.19 20.78 -27.18
CA GLU A 24 -0.53 19.52 -26.98
C GLU A 24 0.43 18.41 -26.51
N TRP A 25 1.62 18.34 -27.13
CA TRP A 25 2.66 17.35 -26.83
C TRP A 25 3.29 17.56 -25.44
N LYS A 26 3.25 18.78 -24.92
CA LYS A 26 3.79 19.17 -23.60
C LYS A 26 2.77 19.18 -22.47
N ARG A 27 1.49 18.86 -22.71
CA ARG A 27 0.51 18.86 -21.62
C ARG A 27 0.90 17.85 -20.55
N GLU A 28 1.10 18.36 -19.34
CA GLU A 28 1.40 17.52 -18.18
C GLU A 28 0.13 16.76 -17.79
N THR A 29 0.22 15.43 -17.74
CA THR A 29 -0.91 14.59 -17.39
C THR A 29 -1.18 14.63 -15.89
N THR A 30 -2.37 15.12 -15.54
CA THR A 30 -2.90 15.06 -14.18
C THR A 30 -3.26 13.62 -13.81
N LEU A 31 -3.21 13.25 -12.53
CA LEU A 31 -3.53 11.90 -12.03
C LEU A 31 -4.89 11.39 -12.57
N SER A 32 -5.91 12.24 -12.57
CA SER A 32 -7.23 11.92 -13.11
C SER A 32 -7.21 11.48 -14.58
N SER A 33 -6.34 12.09 -15.40
CA SER A 33 -6.17 11.71 -16.80
C SER A 33 -5.53 10.33 -16.95
N VAL A 34 -4.62 9.93 -16.05
CA VAL A 34 -4.01 8.60 -16.07
C VAL A 34 -5.01 7.50 -15.70
N LEU A 35 -5.94 7.81 -14.80
CA LEU A 35 -6.91 6.84 -14.29
C LEU A 35 -8.08 6.65 -15.26
N PHE A 36 -8.67 7.75 -15.74
CA PHE A 36 -9.95 7.74 -16.45
C PHE A 36 -9.85 7.93 -17.96
N ASN A 37 -8.73 8.43 -18.50
CA ASN A 37 -8.63 8.60 -19.94
C ASN A 37 -8.38 7.25 -20.62
N PRO A 38 -9.19 6.85 -21.62
CA PRO A 38 -8.97 5.61 -22.37
C PRO A 38 -7.69 5.67 -23.20
N HIS A 39 -7.36 6.86 -23.69
CA HIS A 39 -6.20 7.13 -24.53
C HIS A 39 -5.10 7.80 -23.72
N LEU A 40 -4.01 7.08 -23.48
CA LEU A 40 -2.88 7.60 -22.73
C LEU A 40 -1.95 8.39 -23.66
N PRO A 41 -1.51 9.59 -23.26
CA PRO A 41 -0.37 10.21 -23.91
C PRO A 41 0.91 9.46 -23.53
N TYR A 42 1.89 9.43 -24.44
CA TYR A 42 3.15 8.70 -24.27
C TYR A 42 4.12 9.31 -23.23
N SER A 43 3.72 10.38 -22.53
CA SER A 43 4.59 11.12 -21.62
C SER A 43 4.39 10.68 -20.16
N LYS A 44 5.50 10.45 -19.45
CA LYS A 44 5.49 10.00 -18.05
C LYS A 44 4.97 11.12 -17.13
N PRO A 45 3.93 10.89 -16.31
CA PRO A 45 3.43 11.91 -15.38
C PRO A 45 4.46 12.20 -14.28
N ARG A 46 4.53 13.46 -13.83
CA ARG A 46 5.55 13.94 -12.85
C ARG A 46 5.30 13.49 -11.41
N GLY A 47 4.06 13.10 -11.08
CA GLY A 47 3.70 12.64 -9.73
C GLY A 47 4.14 11.20 -9.44
N ALA A 48 4.61 10.92 -8.23
CA ALA A 48 5.03 9.57 -7.83
C ALA A 48 3.90 8.53 -7.99
N LEU A 49 2.72 8.82 -7.43
CA LEU A 49 1.54 7.96 -7.54
C LEU A 49 1.06 7.82 -9.00
N ALA A 50 0.98 8.93 -9.73
CA ALA A 50 0.59 8.92 -11.14
C ALA A 50 1.56 8.08 -11.98
N SER A 51 2.87 8.17 -11.71
CA SER A 51 3.89 7.40 -12.41
C SER A 51 3.82 5.91 -12.09
N PHE A 52 3.42 5.55 -10.87
CA PHE A 52 3.23 4.16 -10.45
C PHE A 52 2.03 3.52 -11.16
N PHE A 53 0.87 4.19 -11.12
CA PHE A 53 -0.32 3.72 -11.83
C PHE A 53 -0.13 3.69 -13.35
N TRP A 54 0.57 4.69 -13.90
CA TRP A 54 0.94 4.70 -15.32
C TRP A 54 1.78 3.47 -15.69
N ARG A 55 2.83 3.15 -14.92
CA ARG A 55 3.67 1.95 -15.17
C ARG A 55 2.87 0.66 -15.06
N ARG A 56 2.04 0.54 -14.03
CA ARG A 56 1.23 -0.67 -13.81
C ARG A 56 0.25 -0.89 -14.94
N ARG A 57 -0.35 0.19 -15.45
CA ARG A 57 -1.27 0.16 -16.59
C ARG A 57 -0.55 -0.18 -17.90
N VAL A 58 0.56 0.50 -18.21
CA VAL A 58 1.35 0.21 -19.43
C VAL A 58 1.85 -1.23 -19.43
N TRP A 59 2.29 -1.75 -18.29
CA TRP A 59 2.72 -3.14 -18.17
C TRP A 59 1.58 -4.12 -18.47
N LEU A 60 0.38 -3.89 -17.91
CA LEU A 60 -0.81 -4.70 -18.22
C LEU A 60 -1.18 -4.62 -19.71
N GLU A 61 -1.14 -3.42 -20.30
CA GLU A 61 -1.45 -3.22 -21.72
C GLU A 61 -0.52 -4.04 -22.64
N VAL A 62 0.78 -4.11 -22.29
CA VAL A 62 1.79 -4.87 -23.05
C VAL A 62 1.69 -6.38 -22.82
N THR A 63 1.55 -6.84 -21.57
CA THR A 63 1.58 -8.29 -21.27
C THR A 63 0.32 -9.03 -21.69
N PHE A 64 -0.83 -8.38 -21.64
CA PHE A 64 -2.12 -9.00 -22.00
C PHE A 64 -2.53 -8.76 -23.46
N ALA A 65 -1.64 -8.21 -24.30
CA ALA A 65 -1.94 -7.85 -25.69
C ALA A 65 -3.22 -6.99 -25.84
N LEU A 66 -3.54 -6.18 -24.82
CA LEU A 66 -4.74 -5.34 -24.77
C LEU A 66 -4.70 -4.20 -25.81
N SER A 67 -3.56 -4.02 -26.48
CA SER A 67 -3.42 -3.10 -27.61
C SER A 67 -4.22 -3.54 -28.85
N MET A 68 -4.58 -4.82 -28.95
CA MET A 68 -5.30 -5.37 -30.11
C MET A 68 -6.80 -5.58 -29.86
N LEU A 69 -7.26 -5.46 -28.60
CA LEU A 69 -8.66 -5.63 -28.25
C LEU A 69 -9.46 -4.35 -28.48
N GLU A 70 -10.75 -4.52 -28.76
CA GLU A 70 -11.65 -3.39 -28.88
C GLU A 70 -11.75 -2.61 -27.55
N PRO A 71 -11.99 -1.29 -27.59
CA PRO A 71 -12.02 -0.46 -26.39
C PRO A 71 -13.01 -0.94 -25.32
N TRP A 72 -14.12 -1.58 -25.74
CA TRP A 72 -15.14 -2.10 -24.83
C TRP A 72 -14.70 -3.41 -24.16
N GLU A 73 -14.05 -4.32 -24.89
CA GLU A 73 -13.53 -5.59 -24.35
C GLU A 73 -12.44 -5.33 -23.31
N LYS A 74 -11.58 -4.34 -23.57
CA LYS A 74 -10.57 -3.88 -22.61
C LYS A 74 -11.18 -3.48 -21.26
N ILE A 75 -12.35 -2.85 -21.26
CA ILE A 75 -13.04 -2.44 -20.03
C ILE A 75 -13.52 -3.67 -19.25
N LEU A 76 -14.07 -4.68 -19.92
CA LEU A 76 -14.51 -5.92 -19.26
C LEU A 76 -13.34 -6.68 -18.63
N ILE A 77 -12.22 -6.82 -19.34
CA ILE A 77 -11.05 -7.53 -18.81
C ILE A 77 -10.47 -6.80 -17.60
N MET A 78 -10.37 -5.47 -17.67
CA MET A 78 -9.92 -4.67 -16.53
C MET A 78 -10.84 -4.86 -15.32
N LEU A 79 -12.16 -4.85 -15.53
CA LEU A 79 -13.14 -5.09 -14.46
C LEU A 79 -12.91 -6.46 -13.79
N VAL A 80 -12.79 -7.53 -14.58
CA VAL A 80 -12.58 -8.89 -14.05
C VAL A 80 -11.23 -9.01 -13.34
N LEU A 81 -10.18 -8.42 -13.89
CA LEU A 81 -8.85 -8.41 -13.28
C LEU A 81 -8.84 -7.64 -11.96
N TYR A 82 -9.51 -6.48 -11.88
CA TYR A 82 -9.64 -5.76 -10.62
C TYR A 82 -10.50 -6.52 -9.61
N ALA A 83 -11.62 -7.11 -10.04
CA ALA A 83 -12.49 -7.90 -9.17
C ALA A 83 -11.74 -9.09 -8.56
N THR A 84 -11.04 -9.87 -9.38
CA THR A 84 -10.22 -11.00 -8.92
C THR A 84 -9.05 -10.55 -8.05
N SER A 85 -8.38 -9.44 -8.41
CA SER A 85 -7.30 -8.89 -7.60
C SER A 85 -7.78 -8.41 -6.22
N ILE A 86 -8.94 -7.77 -6.14
CA ILE A 86 -9.53 -7.33 -4.86
C ILE A 86 -9.93 -8.55 -4.04
N LEU A 87 -10.60 -9.54 -4.64
CA LEU A 87 -10.95 -10.78 -3.97
C LEU A 87 -9.71 -11.50 -3.42
N LEU A 88 -8.65 -11.60 -4.22
CA LEU A 88 -7.36 -12.16 -3.83
C LEU A 88 -6.73 -11.36 -2.69
N THR A 89 -6.78 -10.03 -2.76
CA THR A 89 -6.19 -9.15 -1.75
C THR A 89 -6.93 -9.30 -0.42
N ILE A 90 -8.25 -9.31 -0.43
CA ILE A 90 -9.08 -9.54 0.77
C ILE A 90 -8.82 -10.94 1.32
N GLY A 91 -8.80 -11.96 0.47
CA GLY A 91 -8.48 -13.34 0.85
C GLY A 91 -7.07 -13.44 1.46
N ALA A 92 -6.08 -12.79 0.88
CA ALA A 92 -4.73 -12.74 1.41
C ALA A 92 -4.70 -12.06 2.79
N PHE A 93 -5.30 -10.87 2.95
CA PHE A 93 -5.30 -10.20 4.25
C PHE A 93 -6.05 -10.96 5.34
N LEU A 94 -7.10 -11.69 4.99
CA LEU A 94 -7.91 -12.41 5.98
C LEU A 94 -7.35 -13.82 6.31
N TYR A 95 -6.79 -14.51 5.32
CA TYR A 95 -6.35 -15.91 5.44
C TYR A 95 -4.85 -16.03 5.77
N LEU A 96 -4.02 -15.20 5.15
CA LEU A 96 -2.56 -15.26 5.29
C LEU A 96 -2.06 -15.03 6.73
N PRO A 97 -2.60 -14.12 7.57
CA PRO A 97 -2.11 -13.99 8.95
C PRO A 97 -2.37 -15.25 9.79
N HIS A 98 -3.49 -15.95 9.55
CA HIS A 98 -3.78 -17.20 10.24
C HIS A 98 -2.78 -18.30 9.86
N HIS A 99 -2.44 -18.39 8.58
CA HIS A 99 -1.46 -19.36 8.09
C HIS A 99 -0.02 -19.04 8.49
N LEU A 100 0.35 -17.77 8.60
CA LEU A 100 1.68 -17.38 9.08
C LEU A 100 1.93 -17.83 10.51
N TYR A 101 0.95 -17.75 11.40
CA TYR A 101 1.10 -18.20 12.78
C TYR A 101 1.40 -19.71 12.86
N PHE A 102 0.74 -20.51 12.03
CA PHE A 102 0.98 -21.94 11.93
C PHE A 102 2.36 -22.27 11.33
N LEU A 103 2.78 -21.52 10.31
CA LEU A 103 4.10 -21.71 9.71
C LEU A 103 5.22 -21.27 10.66
N GLN A 104 5.00 -20.22 11.47
CA GLN A 104 6.00 -19.75 12.43
C GLN A 104 6.26 -20.79 13.52
N SER A 105 5.23 -21.49 14.01
CA SER A 105 5.40 -22.48 15.08
C SER A 105 6.18 -23.69 14.59
N ARG A 106 5.93 -24.11 13.34
CA ARG A 106 6.71 -25.15 12.68
C ARG A 106 8.14 -24.69 12.38
N ALA A 107 8.32 -23.48 11.85
CA ALA A 107 9.65 -22.93 11.59
C ALA A 107 10.47 -22.81 12.89
N ALA A 108 9.87 -22.35 13.98
CA ALA A 108 10.52 -22.27 15.29
C ALA A 108 10.91 -23.66 15.83
N TYR A 109 10.07 -24.68 15.63
CA TYR A 109 10.41 -26.06 16.00
C TYR A 109 11.63 -26.57 15.24
N TYR A 110 11.70 -26.34 13.92
CA TYR A 110 12.82 -26.80 13.10
C TYR A 110 14.11 -25.98 13.33
N LEU A 111 13.99 -24.68 13.63
CA LEU A 111 15.15 -23.81 13.79
C LEU A 111 15.75 -23.86 15.20
N PHE A 112 14.91 -23.96 16.24
CA PHE A 112 15.34 -23.88 17.64
C PHE A 112 15.15 -25.18 18.43
N GLY A 113 14.52 -26.21 17.85
CA GLY A 113 14.31 -27.50 18.51
C GLY A 113 13.35 -27.46 19.72
N ILE A 114 12.71 -26.32 19.98
CA ILE A 114 11.83 -26.12 21.13
C ILE A 114 10.41 -26.52 20.74
N SER A 115 9.92 -27.61 21.33
CA SER A 115 8.51 -27.97 21.28
C SER A 115 7.67 -26.89 22.00
N PRO A 116 6.53 -26.44 21.45
CA PRO A 116 5.63 -25.50 22.14
C PRO A 116 5.06 -26.05 23.46
N SER A 117 5.25 -27.34 23.76
CA SER A 117 4.93 -27.97 25.05
C SER A 117 6.07 -27.94 26.07
N ALA A 118 7.30 -27.58 25.68
CA ALA A 118 8.47 -27.54 26.56
C ALA A 118 8.72 -26.14 27.15
N SER A 119 8.09 -25.09 26.60
CA SER A 119 8.24 -23.71 27.09
C SER A 119 7.46 -23.39 28.38
N SER A 120 6.67 -24.33 28.91
CA SER A 120 5.95 -24.19 30.19
C SER A 120 6.54 -25.02 31.34
N SER A 121 7.58 -25.82 31.10
CA SER A 121 8.13 -26.77 32.09
C SER A 121 9.60 -26.55 32.47
N PHE A 122 10.24 -25.45 32.05
CA PHE A 122 11.61 -25.16 32.49
C PHE A 122 11.76 -23.74 33.05
N ALA A 123 11.73 -23.66 34.37
CA ALA A 123 12.33 -22.57 35.13
C ALA A 123 12.97 -23.21 36.39
N PRO A 124 14.02 -22.63 37.00
CA PRO A 124 15.01 -21.66 36.47
C PRO A 124 16.46 -22.00 36.90
N SER A 125 17.47 -21.51 36.18
CA SER A 125 18.73 -21.05 36.79
C SER A 125 19.54 -20.20 35.83
N SER A 126 19.75 -18.95 36.27
CA SER A 126 20.85 -18.04 35.94
C SER A 126 21.06 -17.61 34.48
N GLU A 127 20.92 -16.29 34.31
CA GLU A 127 21.77 -15.42 33.48
C GLU A 127 21.57 -15.49 31.96
N GLY A 128 20.80 -14.52 31.44
CA GLY A 128 20.98 -14.00 30.10
C GLY A 128 20.14 -14.63 28.99
N LEU A 129 19.30 -13.79 28.37
CA LEU A 129 18.74 -13.97 27.03
C LEU A 129 17.49 -14.87 26.89
N VAL A 130 16.43 -14.61 27.67
CA VAL A 130 15.12 -15.26 27.45
C VAL A 130 14.17 -14.34 26.66
N ALA A 131 13.90 -14.77 25.42
CA ALA A 131 12.67 -14.56 24.63
C ALA A 131 12.11 -13.13 24.49
N ASP A 132 12.88 -12.22 23.89
CA ASP A 132 12.30 -11.03 23.25
C ASP A 132 11.51 -11.47 22.01
N SER A 133 10.18 -11.38 22.06
CA SER A 133 9.36 -11.69 20.90
C SER A 133 9.64 -10.67 19.78
N PHE A 134 9.66 -11.12 18.52
CA PHE A 134 9.85 -10.23 17.37
C PHE A 134 8.81 -9.11 17.31
N GLN A 135 7.59 -9.37 17.80
CA GLN A 135 6.56 -8.35 17.96
C GLN A 135 6.92 -7.29 19.00
N ASP A 136 7.59 -7.63 20.09
CA ASP A 136 8.11 -6.64 21.04
C ASP A 136 9.24 -5.82 20.42
N ARG A 137 10.06 -6.45 19.57
CA ARG A 137 11.09 -5.74 18.79
C ARG A 137 10.50 -4.81 17.74
N LEU A 138 9.43 -5.19 17.05
CA LEU A 138 8.73 -4.31 16.11
C LEU A 138 7.98 -3.19 16.83
N LYS A 139 7.36 -3.46 17.98
CA LYS A 139 6.69 -2.43 18.78
C LYS A 139 7.68 -1.42 19.34
N ASN A 140 8.83 -1.88 19.85
CA ASN A 140 9.92 -0.99 20.29
C ASN A 140 10.61 -0.29 19.11
N ALA A 141 10.77 -0.97 17.97
CA ALA A 141 11.31 -0.38 16.76
C ALA A 141 10.28 0.44 15.97
N ALA A 142 9.04 0.61 16.45
CA ALA A 142 8.02 1.52 15.92
C ALA A 142 7.71 2.66 16.91
N SER A 143 8.25 2.61 18.13
CA SER A 143 7.97 3.57 19.21
C SER A 143 8.88 4.81 19.22
N TRP A 144 9.62 5.07 18.14
CA TRP A 144 10.46 6.25 17.94
C TRP A 144 9.60 7.51 17.74
N GLY A 145 9.02 8.01 18.84
CA GLY A 145 8.54 9.40 18.96
C GLY A 145 7.25 9.61 19.75
N LEU A 146 6.33 8.65 19.80
CA LEU A 146 4.98 8.88 20.37
C LEU A 146 4.78 8.36 21.80
N ASN A 147 5.54 7.35 22.25
CA ASN A 147 5.32 6.76 23.59
C ASN A 147 6.08 7.54 24.69
N ALA A 148 7.26 8.06 24.38
CA ALA A 148 8.05 8.86 25.32
C ALA A 148 7.39 10.19 25.70
N SER A 149 6.59 10.79 24.81
CA SER A 149 5.90 12.06 25.06
C SER A 149 4.70 11.90 26.00
N ILE A 150 3.96 10.78 25.90
CA ILE A 150 2.79 10.53 26.75
C ILE A 150 3.22 10.21 28.20
N ALA A 151 4.32 9.47 28.38
CA ALA A 151 4.90 9.22 29.71
C ALA A 151 5.38 10.52 30.38
N ASN A 152 5.94 11.46 29.61
CA ASN A 152 6.41 12.74 30.12
C ASN A 152 5.25 13.67 30.53
N VAL A 153 4.15 13.71 29.76
CA VAL A 153 2.94 14.49 30.08
C VAL A 153 2.27 14.02 31.38
N ASN A 154 2.22 12.70 31.61
CA ASN A 154 1.69 12.14 32.86
C ASN A 154 2.57 12.49 34.08
N SER A 155 3.89 12.61 33.89
CA SER A 155 4.82 13.05 34.95
C SER A 155 4.75 14.55 35.25
N LEU A 156 4.44 15.37 34.24
CA LEU A 156 4.22 16.81 34.41
C LEU A 156 2.93 17.06 35.20
N GLY A 157 1.85 16.33 34.91
CA GLY A 157 0.60 16.42 35.68
C GLY A 157 0.75 16.06 37.16
N SER A 158 1.56 15.05 37.48
CA SER A 158 1.81 14.67 38.88
C SER A 158 2.73 15.66 39.62
N SER A 159 3.70 16.25 38.93
CA SER A 159 4.58 17.28 39.53
C SER A 159 3.84 18.59 39.88
N ILE A 160 2.82 18.98 39.11
CA ILE A 160 2.00 20.16 39.38
C ILE A 160 1.04 19.90 40.55
N MET A 161 0.47 18.70 40.65
CA MET A 161 -0.35 18.32 41.81
C MET A 161 0.47 18.19 43.11
N ALA A 162 1.73 17.74 43.03
CA ALA A 162 2.60 17.63 44.20
C ALA A 162 3.03 18.99 44.79
N TRP A 163 3.02 20.06 43.98
CA TRP A 163 3.35 21.41 44.46
C TRP A 163 2.21 22.02 45.30
N GLY A 164 0.96 21.57 45.11
CA GLY A 164 -0.21 22.10 45.81
C GLY A 164 -0.47 21.52 47.22
N THR A 165 0.18 20.40 47.59
CA THR A 165 -0.12 19.68 48.83
C THR A 165 0.88 19.93 49.97
N SER A 166 1.86 20.82 49.78
CA SER A 166 2.96 21.04 50.74
C SER A 166 2.76 22.26 51.67
N SER A 167 1.60 22.94 51.65
CA SER A 167 1.37 24.20 52.37
C SER A 167 0.49 24.11 53.63
N SER A 168 0.18 22.93 54.17
CA SER A 168 -0.76 22.79 55.30
C SER A 168 -0.17 22.25 56.61
N GLU A 169 1.14 22.25 56.79
CA GLU A 169 1.78 21.85 58.06
C GLU A 169 2.53 23.02 58.71
N LEU A 170 1.78 24.00 59.22
CA LEU A 170 2.17 24.97 60.27
C LEU A 170 0.91 25.35 61.07
#